data_AF-A0A136NA08-F1
#
_entry.id   AF-A0A136NA08-F1
#
_cell.length_a   1.000
_cell.length_b   1.000
_cell.length_c   1.000
_cell.angle_alpha   90.00
_cell.angle_beta   90.00
_cell.angle_gamma   90.00
#
_symmetry.space_group_name_H-M   'P 1'
#
loop_
_entity.id
_entity.type
_entity.pdbx_description
1 polymer ?
#
loop_
_entity_poly.entity_id
_entity_poly.type
_entity_poly.pdbx_seq_one_letter_code
_entity_poly.pdbx_strand_id
1 'polypeptide(L)'
;MIVGISFGCLGMLTGMEWASIQWGSPWSNDPKQVGAGLTLLIYFAYSILRNSIPDTDKKARLAAVYNVFSFALLIPLVFIIPSHLQSLHPGADNKPFEALKTQHNLLKLVSIPAMFAWILLSLWIYDIRIRIKKIQDPEIFNNA
;
A
#
# COMPACT_ATOMS: atom_id res chain seq x y z
N MET A 1 3.77 -6.36 7.23
CA MET A 1 5.18 -5.90 7.24
C MET A 1 5.96 -6.51 6.09
N ILE A 2 6.47 -7.75 6.19
CA ILE A 2 7.16 -8.44 5.09
C ILE A 2 6.30 -8.48 3.83
N VAL A 3 5.02 -8.82 3.99
CA VAL A 3 4.03 -8.83 2.90
C VAL A 3 4.03 -7.51 2.11
N GLY A 4 3.89 -6.36 2.77
CA GLY A 4 3.83 -5.05 2.09
C GLY A 4 5.12 -4.69 1.35
N ILE A 5 6.28 -5.02 1.93
CA ILE A 5 7.58 -4.82 1.29
C ILE A 5 7.73 -5.73 0.07
N SER A 6 7.38 -7.03 0.21
CA SER A 6 7.45 -7.99 -0.89
C SER A 6 6.57 -7.55 -2.06
N PHE A 7 5.32 -7.18 -1.80
CA PHE A 7 4.42 -6.67 -2.83
C PHE A 7 4.90 -5.35 -3.43
N GLY A 8 5.45 -4.45 -2.61
CA GLY A 8 6.02 -3.18 -3.09
C GLY A 8 7.26 -3.38 -3.97
N CYS A 9 8.18 -4.27 -3.59
CA CYS A 9 9.33 -4.64 -4.42
C CYS A 9 8.91 -5.28 -5.73
N LEU A 10 7.99 -6.27 -5.68
CA LEU A 10 7.48 -6.92 -6.89
C LEU A 10 6.78 -5.91 -7.81
N GLY A 11 5.91 -5.05 -7.25
CA GLY A 11 5.22 -4.01 -8.01
C GLY A 11 6.18 -2.98 -8.63
N MET A 12 7.25 -2.62 -7.93
CA MET A 12 8.29 -1.74 -8.46
C MET A 12 9.03 -2.41 -9.62
N LEU A 13 9.47 -3.65 -9.46
CA LEU A 13 10.21 -4.38 -10.48
C LEU A 13 9.37 -4.61 -11.74
N THR A 14 8.13 -5.06 -11.59
CA THR A 14 7.23 -5.26 -12.74
C THR A 14 6.83 -3.93 -13.38
N GLY A 15 6.69 -2.86 -12.59
CA GLY A 15 6.47 -1.50 -13.09
C GLY A 15 7.65 -0.96 -13.89
N MET A 16 8.88 -1.23 -13.44
CA MET A 16 10.11 -0.87 -14.16
C MET A 16 10.25 -1.64 -15.47
N GLU A 17 9.91 -2.93 -15.48
CA GLU A 17 9.86 -3.73 -16.71
C GLU A 17 8.86 -3.16 -17.72
N TRP A 18 7.64 -2.86 -17.26
CA TRP A 18 6.63 -2.20 -18.10
C TRP A 18 7.09 -0.84 -18.63
N ALA A 19 7.72 -0.01 -17.79
CA ALA A 19 8.26 1.29 -18.19
C ALA A 19 9.36 1.17 -19.25
N SER A 20 10.21 0.14 -19.16
CA SER A 20 11.22 -0.14 -20.18
C SER A 20 10.59 -0.47 -21.53
N ILE A 21 9.47 -1.20 -21.54
CA ILE A 21 8.73 -1.54 -22.77
C ILE A 21 8.03 -0.31 -23.34
N GLN A 22 7.42 0.52 -22.49
CA GLN A 22 6.57 1.63 -22.93
C GLN A 22 7.35 2.91 -23.27
N TRP A 23 8.40 3.22 -22.52
CA TRP A 23 9.15 4.48 -22.61
C TRP A 23 10.63 4.29 -22.91
N GLY A 24 11.10 3.05 -23.11
CA GLY A 24 12.49 2.75 -23.41
C GLY A 24 13.47 2.89 -22.23
N SER A 25 12.97 3.18 -21.02
CA SER A 25 13.78 3.24 -19.80
C SER A 25 13.01 2.68 -18.60
N PRO A 26 13.63 1.84 -17.75
CA PRO A 26 12.99 1.31 -16.55
C PRO A 26 12.73 2.39 -15.48
N TRP A 27 13.43 3.53 -15.56
CA TRP A 27 13.28 4.64 -14.63
C TRP A 27 13.37 5.98 -15.36
N SER A 28 12.41 6.86 -15.12
CA SER A 28 12.30 8.15 -15.81
C SER A 28 12.07 9.35 -14.87
N ASN A 29 12.24 9.17 -13.55
CA ASN A 29 11.88 10.17 -12.54
C ASN A 29 10.43 10.67 -12.63
N ASP A 30 9.54 9.84 -13.17
CA ASP A 30 8.11 10.14 -13.27
C ASP A 30 7.50 10.29 -11.86
N PRO A 31 6.59 11.26 -11.62
CA PRO A 31 5.99 11.47 -10.30
C PRO A 31 5.37 10.22 -9.66
N LYS A 32 4.77 9.32 -10.45
CA LYS A 32 4.18 8.08 -9.93
C LYS A 32 5.26 7.05 -9.57
N GLN A 33 6.32 6.96 -10.37
CA GLN A 33 7.48 6.12 -10.06
C GLN A 33 8.15 6.58 -8.76
N VAL A 34 8.38 7.88 -8.61
CA VAL A 34 8.97 8.48 -7.40
C VAL A 34 8.06 8.28 -6.19
N GLY A 35 6.74 8.49 -6.33
CA GLY A 35 5.76 8.28 -5.26
C GLY A 35 5.71 6.82 -4.79
N ALA A 36 5.73 5.86 -5.72
CA ALA A 36 5.78 4.43 -5.41
C ALA A 36 7.09 4.04 -4.71
N GLY A 37 8.23 4.54 -5.21
CA GLY A 37 9.55 4.33 -4.60
C GLY A 37 9.64 4.88 -3.18
N LEU A 38 9.12 6.10 -2.96
CA LEU A 38 9.11 6.72 -1.63
C LEU A 38 8.20 5.94 -0.65
N THR A 39 7.06 5.46 -1.13
CA THR A 39 6.17 4.58 -0.33
C THR A 39 6.91 3.31 0.08
N LEU A 40 7.64 2.67 -0.83
CA LEU A 40 8.45 1.50 -0.51
C LEU A 40 9.56 1.81 0.52
N LEU A 41 10.23 2.96 0.39
CA LEU A 41 11.22 3.44 1.36
C LEU A 41 10.63 3.66 2.75
N ILE A 42 9.42 4.22 2.85
CA ILE A 42 8.71 4.38 4.13
C ILE A 42 8.47 3.00 4.78
N TYR A 43 8.11 1.98 4.00
CA TYR A 43 7.93 0.62 4.51
C TYR A 43 9.27 -0.05 4.91
N PHE A 44 10.38 0.28 4.25
CA PHE A 44 11.70 -0.14 4.72
C PHE A 44 12.09 0.55 6.03
N ALA A 45 11.86 1.86 6.15
CA ALA A 45 12.13 2.63 7.36
C ALA A 45 11.29 2.14 8.55
N TYR A 46 10.02 1.77 8.32
CA TYR A 46 9.20 1.06 9.31
C TYR A 46 9.91 -0.19 9.87
N SER A 47 10.59 -0.93 9.00
CA SER A 47 11.25 -2.18 9.38
C SER A 47 12.49 -1.97 10.22
N ILE A 48 13.27 -0.96 9.86
CA ILE A 48 14.43 -0.54 10.65
C ILE A 48 13.95 -0.07 12.04
N LEU A 49 12.93 0.80 12.08
CA LEU A 49 12.37 1.32 13.33
C LEU A 49 11.84 0.22 14.25
N ARG A 50 11.05 -0.71 13.72
CA ARG A 50 10.46 -1.78 14.53
C ARG A 50 11.52 -2.71 15.12
N ASN A 51 12.62 -2.93 14.40
CA ASN A 51 13.71 -3.80 14.84
C ASN A 51 14.70 -3.11 15.77
N SER A 52 14.78 -1.77 15.75
CA SER A 52 15.73 -1.01 16.59
C SER A 52 15.27 -0.80 18.03
N ILE A 53 13.99 -1.07 18.35
CA ILE A 53 13.43 -0.86 19.69
C ILE A 53 13.54 -2.18 20.49
N PRO A 54 14.24 -2.22 21.65
CA PRO A 54 14.33 -3.44 22.45
C PRO A 54 13.03 -3.75 23.19
N ASP A 55 12.47 -2.75 23.87
CA ASP A 55 11.27 -2.86 24.69
C ASP A 55 10.04 -3.24 23.85
N THR A 56 9.35 -4.32 24.24
CA THR A 56 8.27 -4.93 23.47
C THR A 56 7.03 -4.05 23.38
N ASP A 57 6.67 -3.37 24.46
CA ASP A 57 5.45 -2.57 24.54
C ASP A 57 5.60 -1.25 23.79
N LYS A 58 6.76 -0.60 23.96
CA LYS A 58 7.15 0.59 23.20
C LYS A 58 7.28 0.26 21.71
N LYS A 59 7.87 -0.88 21.37
CA LYS A 59 7.94 -1.38 19.98
C LYS A 59 6.55 -1.54 19.39
N ALA A 60 5.64 -2.22 20.08
CA ALA A 60 4.28 -2.44 19.60
C ALA A 60 3.55 -1.11 19.35
N ARG A 61 3.63 -0.18 20.31
CA ARG A 61 2.97 1.14 20.22
C ARG A 61 3.54 2.00 19.08
N LEU A 62 4.85 2.20 19.04
CA LEU A 62 5.49 3.03 18.00
C LEU A 62 5.34 2.42 16.62
N ALA A 63 5.43 1.10 16.50
CA ALA A 63 5.22 0.42 15.23
C ALA A 63 3.76 0.54 14.76
N ALA A 64 2.77 0.44 15.66
CA ALA A 64 1.37 0.65 15.28
C ALA A 64 1.14 2.06 14.72
N VAL A 65 1.64 3.09 15.43
CA VAL A 65 1.53 4.48 15.01
C VAL A 65 2.20 4.70 13.65
N TYR A 66 3.46 4.30 13.50
CA TYR A 66 4.20 4.47 12.24
C TYR A 66 3.48 3.80 11.07
N ASN A 67 2.92 2.60 11.27
CA ASN A 67 2.23 1.87 10.22
C ASN A 67 0.95 2.58 9.76
N VAL A 68 0.20 3.21 10.68
CA VAL A 68 -0.97 4.03 10.32
C VAL A 68 -0.54 5.24 9.48
N PHE A 69 0.53 5.94 9.88
CA PHE A 69 1.07 7.05 9.10
C PHE A 69 1.60 6.61 7.74
N SER A 70 2.27 5.46 7.67
CA SER A 70 2.79 4.91 6.40
C SER A 70 1.66 4.63 5.42
N PHE A 71 0.56 4.04 5.91
CA PHE A 71 -0.64 3.82 5.10
C PHE A 71 -1.28 5.14 4.68
N ALA A 72 -1.42 6.10 5.60
CA ALA A 72 -1.99 7.41 5.28
C ALA A 72 -1.17 8.16 4.22
N LEU A 73 0.17 8.05 4.25
CA LEU A 73 1.07 8.67 3.27
C LEU A 73 1.01 8.03 1.89
N LEU A 74 0.57 6.77 1.77
CA LEU A 74 0.35 6.14 0.47
C LEU A 74 -0.63 6.95 -0.38
N ILE A 75 -1.69 7.49 0.24
CA ILE A 75 -2.71 8.27 -0.47
C ILE A 75 -2.14 9.51 -1.18
N PRO A 76 -1.48 10.46 -0.48
CA PRO A 76 -0.91 11.62 -1.14
C PRO A 76 0.24 11.26 -2.08
N LEU A 77 1.09 10.29 -1.74
CA LEU A 77 2.27 9.96 -2.54
C LEU A 77 1.92 9.26 -3.87
N VAL A 78 0.92 8.39 -3.87
CA VAL A 78 0.56 7.58 -5.05
C VAL A 78 -0.55 8.23 -5.87
N PHE A 79 -1.50 8.92 -5.23
CA PHE A 79 -2.70 9.41 -5.91
C PHE A 79 -2.74 10.94 -6.04
N ILE A 80 -2.52 11.68 -4.94
CA ILE A 80 -2.76 13.13 -4.94
C ILE A 80 -1.62 13.87 -5.64
N ILE A 81 -0.39 13.73 -5.15
CA ILE A 81 0.78 14.46 -5.68
C ILE A 81 0.99 14.17 -7.17
N PRO A 82 0.99 12.91 -7.63
CA PRO A 82 1.21 12.64 -9.05
C PRO A 82 0.10 13.14 -9.97
N SER A 83 -1.12 13.36 -9.45
CA SER A 83 -2.23 13.92 -10.24
C SER A 83 -2.10 15.43 -10.51
N HIS A 84 -1.15 16.09 -9.86
CA HIS A 84 -0.88 17.53 -10.02
C HIS A 84 0.45 17.80 -10.73
N LEU A 85 1.12 16.76 -11.22
CA LEU A 85 2.41 16.84 -11.90
C LEU A 85 2.31 16.18 -13.27
N GLN A 86 3.10 16.66 -14.23
CA GLN A 86 3.19 16.01 -15.54
C GLN A 86 3.77 14.61 -15.38
N SER A 87 3.10 13.62 -15.97
CA SER A 87 3.52 12.22 -15.87
C SER A 87 3.41 11.52 -17.22
N LEU A 88 4.36 10.61 -17.47
CA LEU A 88 4.41 9.75 -18.65
C LEU A 88 3.30 8.67 -18.64
N HIS A 89 2.66 8.46 -17.48
CA HIS A 89 1.59 7.49 -17.35
C HIS A 89 0.35 7.93 -18.13
N PRO A 90 -0.24 7.05 -18.97
CA PRO A 90 -1.50 7.35 -19.65
C PRO A 90 -2.60 7.75 -18.65
N GLY A 91 -3.32 8.83 -18.95
CA GLY A 91 -4.36 9.36 -18.07
C GLY A 91 -3.84 10.03 -16.79
N ALA A 92 -2.59 10.50 -16.80
CA ALA A 92 -1.99 11.28 -15.71
C ALA A 92 -2.74 12.58 -15.38
N ASP A 93 -3.28 13.26 -16.39
CA ASP A 93 -3.99 14.54 -16.24
C ASP A 93 -5.38 14.41 -15.59
N ASN A 94 -5.82 13.19 -15.33
CA ASN A 94 -7.10 12.91 -14.72
C ASN A 94 -7.03 13.20 -13.21
N LYS A 95 -8.04 13.90 -12.69
CA LYS A 95 -8.22 14.04 -11.24
C LYS A 95 -8.24 12.65 -10.58
N PRO A 96 -7.77 12.51 -9.33
CA PRO A 96 -7.84 11.25 -8.61
C PRO A 96 -9.25 10.66 -8.72
N PHE A 97 -9.34 9.36 -9.02
CA PHE A 97 -10.58 8.59 -9.19
C PHE A 97 -11.41 8.85 -10.45
N GLU A 98 -11.05 9.79 -11.33
CA GLU A 98 -11.79 9.97 -12.60
C GLU A 98 -11.69 8.74 -13.50
N ALA A 99 -10.57 8.02 -13.47
CA ALA A 99 -10.42 6.74 -14.15
C ALA A 99 -11.51 5.71 -13.75
N LEU A 100 -12.01 5.76 -12.50
CA LEU A 100 -13.09 4.87 -12.07
C LEU A 100 -14.43 5.21 -12.74
N LYS A 101 -14.63 6.48 -13.12
CA LYS A 101 -15.86 6.99 -13.75
C LYS A 101 -15.81 6.89 -15.27
N THR A 102 -14.66 7.08 -15.89
CA THR A 102 -14.52 7.14 -17.36
C THR A 102 -14.16 5.81 -18.00
N GLN A 103 -13.75 4.80 -17.21
CA GLN A 103 -13.46 3.46 -17.73
C GLN A 103 -14.68 2.77 -18.36
N HIS A 104 -14.41 1.80 -19.24
CA HIS A 104 -15.42 1.01 -19.96
C HIS A 104 -16.38 0.28 -19.01
N ASN A 105 -17.68 0.20 -19.36
CA ASN A 105 -18.71 -0.34 -18.47
C ASN A 105 -18.45 -1.79 -18.03
N LEU A 106 -17.92 -2.64 -18.93
CA LEU A 106 -17.50 -4.01 -18.56
C LEU A 106 -16.41 -4.00 -17.49
N LEU A 107 -15.43 -3.09 -17.60
CA LEU A 107 -14.36 -2.98 -16.62
C LEU A 107 -14.90 -2.50 -15.27
N LYS A 108 -15.84 -1.54 -15.25
CA LYS A 108 -16.52 -1.09 -14.02
C LYS A 108 -17.21 -2.23 -13.28
N LEU A 109 -17.95 -3.07 -14.03
CA LEU A 109 -18.69 -4.21 -13.47
C LEU A 109 -17.79 -5.25 -12.80
N VAL A 110 -16.51 -5.33 -13.21
CA VAL A 110 -15.55 -6.25 -12.62
C VAL A 110 -14.71 -5.57 -11.54
N SER A 111 -14.17 -4.39 -11.83
CA SER A 111 -13.19 -3.71 -10.97
C SER A 111 -13.80 -3.24 -9.66
N ILE A 112 -15.01 -2.67 -9.69
CA ILE A 112 -15.63 -2.09 -8.49
C ILE A 112 -16.01 -3.19 -7.49
N PRO A 113 -16.75 -4.26 -7.87
CA PRO A 113 -17.01 -5.37 -6.96
C PRO A 113 -15.73 -6.04 -6.48
N ALA A 114 -14.69 -6.17 -7.32
CA ALA A 114 -13.41 -6.72 -6.90
C ALA A 114 -12.74 -5.89 -5.80
N MET A 115 -12.75 -4.55 -5.89
CA MET A 115 -12.22 -3.67 -4.84
C MET A 115 -12.92 -3.90 -3.50
N PHE A 116 -14.26 -3.96 -3.50
CA PHE A 116 -15.02 -4.28 -2.29
C PHE A 116 -14.74 -5.70 -1.78
N ALA A 117 -14.65 -6.68 -2.68
CA ALA A 117 -14.33 -8.05 -2.33
C ALA A 117 -12.96 -8.16 -1.64
N TRP A 118 -11.94 -7.44 -2.11
CA TRP A 118 -10.63 -7.41 -1.46
C TRP A 118 -10.67 -6.78 -0.07
N ILE A 119 -11.48 -5.74 0.13
CA ILE A 119 -11.67 -5.12 1.46
C ILE A 119 -12.36 -6.12 2.40
N LEU A 120 -13.46 -6.74 1.96
CA LEU A 120 -14.21 -7.71 2.76
C LEU A 120 -13.35 -8.95 3.08
N LEU A 121 -12.59 -9.46 2.11
CA LEU A 121 -11.66 -10.55 2.31
C LEU A 121 -10.59 -10.20 3.35
N SER A 122 -10.07 -8.97 3.30
CA SER A 122 -9.08 -8.49 4.28
C SER A 122 -9.66 -8.41 5.69
N LEU A 123 -10.89 -7.92 5.84
CA LEU A 123 -11.60 -7.87 7.12
C LEU A 123 -11.88 -9.27 7.67
N TRP A 124 -12.26 -10.21 6.80
CA TRP A 124 -12.49 -11.61 7.18
C TRP A 124 -11.22 -12.30 7.66
N ILE A 125 -10.10 -12.13 6.94
CA ILE A 125 -8.79 -12.65 7.37
C ILE A 125 -8.37 -12.03 8.72
N TYR A 126 -8.61 -10.72 8.89
CA TYR A 126 -8.32 -10.04 10.15
C TYR A 126 -9.14 -10.61 11.32
N ASP A 127 -10.44 -10.85 11.12
CA ASP A 127 -11.32 -11.47 12.12
C ASP A 127 -10.82 -12.87 12.52
N ILE A 128 -10.47 -13.71 11.54
CA ILE A 128 -9.87 -15.03 11.81
C ILE A 128 -8.60 -14.91 12.66
N ARG A 129 -7.71 -13.96 12.33
CA ARG A 129 -6.46 -13.77 13.08
C ARG A 129 -6.71 -13.31 14.52
N ILE A 130 -7.69 -12.44 14.75
CA ILE A 130 -8.08 -12.04 16.11
C ILE A 130 -8.59 -13.26 16.89
N ARG A 131 -9.46 -14.07 16.29
CA ARG A 131 -10.02 -15.26 16.96
C ARG A 131 -8.94 -16.26 17.33
N ILE A 132 -7.99 -16.52 16.42
CA ILE A 132 -6.83 -17.38 16.71
C ILE A 132 -6.01 -16.80 17.87
N LYS A 133 -5.74 -15.50 17.85
CA LYS A 133 -4.94 -14.86 18.91
C LYS A 133 -5.63 -14.87 20.27
N LYS A 134 -6.96 -14.74 20.30
CA LYS A 134 -7.77 -14.89 21.53
C LYS A 134 -7.67 -16.30 22.14
N ILE A 135 -7.60 -17.33 21.30
CA ILE A 135 -7.45 -18.73 21.75
C ILE A 135 -6.02 -19.00 22.23
N GLN A 136 -5.01 -18.42 21.57
CA GLN A 136 -3.60 -18.61 21.91
C GLN A 136 -3.21 -17.88 23.20
N ASP A 137 -3.67 -16.64 23.38
CA ASP A 137 -3.29 -15.77 24.49
C ASP A 137 -4.53 -15.26 25.26
N PRO A 138 -5.34 -16.13 25.88
CA PRO A 138 -6.60 -15.72 26.52
C PRO A 138 -6.40 -14.70 27.65
N GLU A 139 -5.26 -14.75 28.34
CA GLU A 139 -4.93 -13.84 29.45
C GLU A 139 -4.81 -12.37 29.02
N ILE A 140 -4.41 -12.11 27.76
CA ILE A 140 -4.30 -10.74 27.23
C ILE A 140 -5.67 -10.11 27.02
N PHE A 141 -6.70 -10.92 26.72
CA PHE A 141 -8.03 -10.43 26.39
C PHE A 141 -9.01 -10.48 27.57
N ASN A 142 -8.73 -11.29 28.59
CA ASN A 142 -9.56 -11.38 29.80
C ASN A 142 -9.22 -10.29 30.84
N ASN A 143 -8.05 -9.66 30.74
CA ASN A 143 -7.59 -8.59 31.63
C ASN A 143 -7.76 -7.17 31.04
N ALA A 144 -8.54 -7.02 29.98
CA ALA A 144 -8.77 -5.76 29.24
C ALA A 144 -10.17 -5.20 29.46
#